data_AF-A0A847BS60-F1
#
_entry.id   AF-A0A847BS60-F1
#
_cell.length_a   1.000
_cell.length_b   1.000
_cell.length_c   1.000
_cell.angle_alpha   90.00
_cell.angle_beta   90.00
_cell.angle_gamma   90.00
#
_symmetry.space_group_name_H-M   'P 1'
#
loop_
_entity.id
_entity.type
_entity.pdbx_description
1 polymer ?
#
loop_
_entity_poly.entity_id
_entity_poly.type
_entity_poly.pdbx_seq_one_letter_code
_entity_poly.pdbx_strand_id
1 'polypeptide(L)'
;MLKKIILIIAGLAVGVLARENPFLPAKSFEGVDAPTNKIEKRGDFEQQATSLPSRARVLKYVVFGYQSLDGNIEEKRMEIDKDIDWHDPLVVTKESSLLNFPLILPKLPPGEDAPLMTNLDKKDEILKDEMPIEGREISKSNTRRAD
;
A
#
# COMPACT_ATOMS: atom_id res chain seq x y z
N MET A 1 27.98 18.29 69.14
CA MET A 1 27.58 17.13 68.31
C MET A 1 26.10 17.22 67.90
N LEU A 2 25.18 17.36 68.86
CA LEU A 2 23.72 17.36 68.62
C LEU A 2 23.22 18.40 67.58
N LYS A 3 23.69 19.65 67.64
CA LYS A 3 23.30 20.70 66.66
C LYS A 3 23.65 20.34 65.21
N LYS A 4 24.77 19.64 64.97
CA LYS A 4 25.21 19.23 63.63
C LYS A 4 24.32 18.11 63.09
N ILE A 5 23.91 17.18 63.97
CA ILE A 5 23.00 16.08 63.63
C ILE A 5 21.62 16.62 63.25
N ILE A 6 21.10 17.60 63.99
CA ILE A 6 19.82 18.25 63.66
C ILE A 6 19.86 18.92 62.29
N LEU A 7 20.96 19.60 61.94
CA LEU A 7 21.11 20.22 60.62
C LEU A 7 21.16 19.20 59.48
N ILE A 8 21.82 18.06 59.69
CA ILE A 8 21.88 16.97 58.71
C ILE A 8 20.48 16.36 58.50
N ILE A 9 19.72 16.12 59.58
CA ILE A 9 18.36 15.59 59.51
C ILE A 9 17.41 16.58 58.81
N ALA A 10 17.53 17.88 59.12
CA ALA A 10 16.74 18.91 58.46
C ALA A 10 17.04 19.01 56.95
N GLY A 11 18.31 18.93 56.56
CA GLY A 11 18.71 18.89 55.16
C GLY A 11 18.18 17.66 54.42
N LEU A 12 18.22 16.49 55.06
CA LEU A 12 17.68 15.25 54.48
C LEU A 12 16.16 15.34 54.28
N ALA A 13 15.44 15.93 55.23
CA ALA A 13 13.98 16.10 55.16
C ALA A 13 13.56 16.98 53.97
N VAL A 14 14.29 18.06 53.68
CA VAL A 14 14.03 18.92 52.51
C VAL A 14 14.25 18.17 51.19
N GLY A 15 15.29 17.34 51.12
CA GLY A 15 15.56 16.51 49.93
C GLY A 15 14.47 15.47 49.64
N VAL A 16 13.81 14.94 50.67
CA VAL A 16 12.67 14.00 50.50
C VAL A 16 11.43 14.74 50.00
N LEU A 17 11.18 15.97 50.47
CA LEU A 17 10.02 16.78 50.06
C LEU A 17 10.18 17.39 48.66
N ALA A 18 11.41 17.57 48.17
CA ALA A 18 11.68 18.17 46.85
C ALA A 18 11.57 17.18 45.67
N ARG A 19 11.22 15.91 45.91
CA ARG A 19 10.97 14.95 44.82
C ARG A 19 9.58 15.15 44.23
N GLU A 20 9.37 16.31 43.60
CA GLU A 20 8.22 16.50 42.72
C GLU A 20 8.52 15.81 41.38
N ASN A 21 7.64 14.92 40.98
CA ASN A 21 7.76 14.20 39.72
C ASN A 21 7.11 15.04 38.62
N PRO A 22 7.87 15.59 37.65
CA PRO A 22 7.33 16.48 36.61
C PRO A 22 6.46 15.74 35.59
N PHE A 23 6.37 14.41 35.69
CA PHE A 23 5.47 13.58 34.89
C PHE A 23 4.15 13.25 35.59
N LEU A 24 3.97 13.69 36.84
CA LEU A 24 2.65 13.65 37.48
C LEU A 24 1.82 14.83 36.98
N PRO A 25 0.58 14.60 36.52
CA PRO A 25 -0.29 15.70 36.13
C PRO A 25 -0.55 16.58 37.35
N ALA A 26 -0.13 17.85 37.26
CA ALA A 26 -0.32 18.83 38.32
C ALA A 26 -1.82 19.18 38.44
N LYS A 27 -2.51 18.45 39.32
CA LYS A 27 -3.99 18.44 39.42
C LYS A 27 -4.64 18.01 38.10
N SER A 28 -5.87 17.53 38.18
CA SER A 28 -6.70 17.29 37.01
C SER A 28 -6.75 18.57 36.21
N PHE A 29 -5.99 18.63 35.11
CA PHE A 29 -6.12 19.69 34.13
C PHE A 29 -7.55 19.61 33.59
N GLU A 30 -8.47 20.39 34.16
CA GLU A 30 -9.78 20.64 33.57
C GLU A 30 -9.52 21.40 32.25
N GLY A 31 -9.35 20.65 31.17
CA GLY A 31 -9.06 21.18 29.83
C GLY A 31 -7.85 20.60 29.11
N VAL A 32 -7.11 19.63 29.69
CA VAL A 32 -6.21 18.80 28.87
C VAL A 32 -6.99 17.56 28.47
N ASP A 33 -7.58 17.65 27.29
CA ASP A 33 -8.26 16.53 26.64
C ASP A 33 -7.33 15.32 26.67
N ALA A 34 -7.86 14.19 27.15
CA ALA A 34 -7.22 12.89 27.03
C ALA A 34 -6.67 12.71 25.60
N PRO A 35 -5.54 11.99 25.39
CA PRO A 35 -4.97 11.81 24.07
C PRO A 35 -6.05 11.30 23.12
N THR A 36 -6.52 12.19 22.26
CA THR A 36 -7.66 11.96 21.40
C THR A 36 -7.15 11.24 20.16
N ASN A 37 -6.84 9.96 20.31
CA ASN A 37 -6.61 9.09 19.17
C ASN A 37 -7.95 8.89 18.46
N LYS A 38 -8.38 9.91 17.72
CA LYS A 38 -9.51 9.83 16.81
C LYS A 38 -9.02 9.13 15.56
N ILE A 39 -9.33 7.85 15.47
CA ILE A 39 -9.20 7.10 14.23
C ILE A 39 -10.25 7.67 13.27
N GLU A 40 -9.84 8.60 12.42
CA GLU A 40 -10.68 9.12 11.34
C GLU A 40 -10.93 8.00 10.32
N LYS A 41 -12.05 7.28 10.48
CA LYS A 41 -12.52 6.36 9.43
C LYS A 41 -13.03 7.18 8.26
N ARG A 42 -12.24 7.25 7.18
CA ARG A 42 -12.68 7.77 5.89
C ARG A 42 -13.49 6.67 5.19
N GLY A 43 -14.65 7.05 4.65
CA GLY A 43 -15.45 6.13 3.82
C GLY A 43 -14.76 5.82 2.50
N ASP A 44 -15.21 4.76 1.83
CA ASP A 44 -14.72 4.41 0.49
C ASP A 44 -15.11 5.49 -0.53
N PHE A 45 -14.20 5.78 -1.45
CA PHE A 45 -14.43 6.73 -2.54
C PHE A 45 -15.27 6.09 -3.65
N GLU A 46 -16.45 6.64 -3.91
CA GLU A 46 -17.35 6.21 -4.99
C GLU A 46 -17.31 7.19 -6.17
N GLN A 47 -17.71 8.44 -5.93
CA GLN A 47 -17.80 9.48 -6.95
C GLN A 47 -17.64 10.88 -6.35
N GLN A 48 -16.98 11.77 -7.08
CA GLN A 48 -16.91 13.20 -6.75
C GLN A 48 -17.02 14.03 -8.02
N ALA A 49 -17.91 15.03 -7.98
CA ALA A 49 -18.03 16.02 -9.04
C ALA A 49 -17.27 17.30 -8.68
N THR A 50 -16.73 17.97 -9.71
CA THR A 50 -16.09 19.27 -9.62
C THR A 50 -16.47 20.12 -10.82
N SER A 51 -16.53 21.44 -10.64
CA SER A 51 -16.79 22.38 -11.73
C SER A 51 -15.54 23.19 -12.03
N LEU A 52 -15.37 23.53 -13.30
CA LEU A 52 -14.24 24.34 -13.74
C LEU A 52 -14.62 25.83 -13.74
N PRO A 53 -13.63 26.74 -13.58
CA PRO A 53 -13.90 28.16 -13.65
C PRO A 53 -14.36 28.57 -15.05
N SER A 54 -15.11 29.67 -15.16
CA SER A 54 -15.72 30.16 -16.41
C SER A 54 -14.77 30.55 -17.55
N ARG A 55 -13.45 30.45 -17.31
CA ARG A 55 -12.40 30.71 -18.29
C ARG A 55 -11.69 29.44 -18.75
N ALA A 56 -12.05 28.27 -18.22
CA ALA A 56 -11.46 27.01 -18.63
C ALA A 56 -11.92 26.65 -20.05
N ARG A 57 -10.97 26.38 -20.95
CA ARG A 57 -11.23 26.02 -22.35
C ARG A 57 -10.53 24.74 -22.78
N VAL A 58 -9.38 24.46 -22.18
CA VAL A 58 -8.55 23.30 -22.49
C VAL A 58 -8.18 22.61 -21.18
N LEU A 59 -8.51 21.33 -21.07
CA LEU A 59 -8.10 20.47 -19.98
C LEU A 59 -6.71 19.91 -20.29
N LYS A 60 -5.69 20.47 -19.65
CA LYS A 60 -4.28 20.10 -19.89
C LYS A 60 -3.90 18.78 -19.23
N TYR A 61 -4.13 18.68 -17.93
CA TYR A 61 -3.75 17.52 -17.13
C TYR A 61 -4.63 17.37 -15.89
N VAL A 62 -4.61 16.18 -15.31
CA VAL A 62 -5.18 15.87 -13.99
C VAL A 62 -4.07 15.35 -13.09
N VAL A 63 -4.09 15.75 -11.81
CA VAL A 63 -3.17 15.25 -10.79
C VAL A 63 -3.96 14.57 -9.69
N PHE A 64 -3.66 13.31 -9.43
CA PHE A 64 -4.20 12.56 -8.30
C PHE A 64 -3.16 12.52 -7.18
N GLY A 65 -3.44 13.19 -6.07
CA GLY A 65 -2.68 13.03 -4.84
C GLY A 65 -3.21 11.84 -4.05
N TYR A 66 -2.36 10.88 -3.73
CA TYR A 66 -2.73 9.69 -2.94
C TYR A 66 -1.72 9.43 -1.84
N GLN A 67 -2.16 8.72 -0.79
CA GLN A 67 -1.28 8.26 0.27
C GLN A 67 -0.84 6.83 -0.04
N SER A 68 0.47 6.59 -0.08
CA SER A 68 1.03 5.26 -0.27
C SER A 68 0.82 4.38 0.97
N LEU A 69 1.07 3.07 0.85
CA LEU A 69 1.00 2.13 1.98
C LEU A 69 1.97 2.50 3.11
N ASP A 70 3.07 3.19 2.76
CA ASP A 70 4.07 3.68 3.71
C ASP A 70 3.68 5.02 4.35
N GLY A 71 2.51 5.58 3.98
CA GLY A 71 1.98 6.83 4.51
C GLY A 71 2.50 8.09 3.83
N ASN A 72 3.38 7.97 2.83
CA ASN A 72 3.88 9.11 2.05
C ASN A 72 2.80 9.64 1.10
N ILE A 73 2.79 10.96 0.84
CA ILE A 73 1.89 11.57 -0.14
C ILE A 73 2.60 11.63 -1.49
N GLU A 74 2.00 11.01 -2.50
CA GLU A 74 2.51 10.91 -3.86
C GLU A 74 1.50 11.47 -4.86
N GLU A 75 2.00 11.88 -6.02
CA GLU A 75 1.19 12.46 -7.09
C GLU A 75 1.29 11.64 -8.38
N LYS A 76 0.14 11.34 -8.99
CA LYS A 76 0.05 10.78 -10.35
C LYS A 76 -0.51 11.83 -11.30
N ARG A 77 0.32 12.29 -12.25
CA ARG A 77 -0.09 13.17 -13.35
C ARG A 77 -0.55 12.36 -14.56
N MET A 78 -1.68 12.76 -15.13
CA MET A 78 -2.21 12.28 -16.42
C MET A 78 -2.35 13.46 -17.37
N GLU A 79 -1.78 13.34 -18.57
CA GLU A 79 -1.92 14.33 -19.63
C GLU A 79 -3.16 14.03 -20.46
N ILE A 80 -3.94 15.06 -20.80
CA ILE A 80 -5.19 14.93 -21.55
C ILE A 80 -5.15 15.78 -22.82
N ASP A 81 -4.77 17.06 -22.66
CA ASP A 81 -4.69 18.08 -23.72
C ASP A 81 -5.88 18.09 -24.69
N LYS A 82 -7.08 18.35 -24.15
CA LYS A 82 -8.33 18.39 -24.93
C LYS A 82 -9.15 19.64 -24.63
N ASP A 83 -9.89 20.10 -25.62
CA ASP A 83 -10.90 21.14 -25.46
C ASP A 83 -12.06 20.64 -24.60
N ILE A 84 -12.62 21.55 -23.80
CA ILE A 84 -13.71 21.26 -22.87
C ILE A 84 -14.73 22.40 -22.83
N ASP A 85 -15.98 22.06 -22.53
CA ASP A 85 -16.97 23.01 -22.04
C ASP A 85 -16.88 23.07 -20.50
N TRP A 86 -16.75 24.28 -19.95
CA TRP A 86 -16.64 24.50 -18.51
C TRP A 86 -18.02 24.58 -17.84
N HIS A 87 -19.10 24.69 -18.62
CA HIS A 87 -20.46 24.64 -18.11
C HIS A 87 -20.81 23.24 -17.58
N ASP A 88 -20.14 22.20 -18.08
CA ASP A 88 -20.36 20.83 -17.68
C ASP A 88 -19.46 20.44 -16.48
N PRO A 89 -20.03 19.80 -15.44
CA PRO A 89 -19.24 19.31 -14.32
C PRO A 89 -18.39 18.11 -14.72
N LEU A 90 -17.16 18.05 -14.22
CA LEU A 90 -16.29 16.89 -14.33
C LEU A 90 -16.54 15.94 -13.17
N VAL A 91 -16.67 14.66 -13.47
CA VAL A 91 -16.98 13.63 -12.47
C VAL A 91 -15.89 12.58 -12.45
N VAL A 92 -15.30 12.36 -11.28
CA VAL A 92 -14.35 11.27 -11.02
C VAL A 92 -15.12 10.14 -10.35
N THR A 93 -15.15 8.97 -10.96
CA THR A 93 -15.85 7.78 -10.44
C THR A 93 -14.86 6.64 -10.29
N LYS A 94 -14.94 5.90 -9.18
CA LYS A 94 -14.21 4.65 -9.01
C LYS A 94 -14.97 3.52 -9.68
N GLU A 95 -14.39 2.94 -10.73
CA GLU A 95 -14.95 1.75 -11.35
C GLU A 95 -14.46 0.50 -10.60
N SER A 96 -15.38 -0.29 -10.04
CA SER A 96 -15.05 -1.61 -9.48
C SER A 96 -15.11 -2.66 -10.58
N SER A 97 -13.96 -2.96 -11.18
CA SER A 97 -13.86 -3.97 -12.24
C SER A 97 -13.97 -5.40 -11.68
N LEU A 98 -15.17 -5.83 -11.28
CA LEU A 98 -15.50 -7.25 -11.11
C LEU A 98 -16.40 -7.79 -12.24
N LEU A 99 -16.87 -6.93 -13.16
CA LEU A 99 -17.82 -7.32 -14.21
C LEU A 99 -17.49 -6.77 -15.62
N ASN A 100 -16.30 -6.22 -15.85
CA ASN A 100 -15.88 -5.77 -17.18
C ASN A 100 -14.86 -6.72 -17.85
N PHE A 101 -15.00 -8.02 -17.63
CA PHE A 101 -14.49 -8.97 -18.60
C PHE A 101 -15.44 -8.91 -19.80
N PRO A 102 -15.02 -8.48 -21.00
CA PRO A 102 -15.80 -8.82 -22.16
C PRO A 102 -15.76 -10.35 -22.21
N LEU A 103 -16.91 -10.99 -21.96
CA LEU A 103 -17.11 -12.41 -22.26
C LEU A 103 -17.06 -12.56 -23.78
N ILE A 104 -15.89 -12.33 -24.38
CA ILE A 104 -15.59 -12.85 -25.69
C ILE A 104 -15.42 -14.35 -25.43
N LEU A 105 -16.54 -15.08 -25.46
CA LEU A 105 -16.47 -16.51 -25.69
C LEU A 105 -15.58 -16.67 -26.94
N PRO A 106 -14.48 -17.43 -26.89
CA PRO A 106 -13.81 -17.80 -28.12
C PRO A 106 -14.88 -18.42 -29.00
N LYS A 107 -15.15 -17.82 -30.17
CA LYS A 107 -16.15 -18.33 -31.09
C LYS A 107 -15.68 -19.73 -31.45
N LEU A 108 -16.38 -20.72 -30.89
CA LEU A 108 -16.08 -22.12 -31.10
C LEU A 108 -16.00 -22.33 -32.62
N PRO A 109 -14.88 -22.85 -33.16
CA PRO A 109 -14.76 -23.06 -34.59
C PRO A 109 -15.95 -23.90 -35.07
N PRO A 110 -16.68 -23.48 -36.11
CA PRO A 110 -17.78 -24.28 -36.63
C PRO A 110 -17.18 -25.49 -37.36
N GLY A 111 -17.35 -26.67 -36.79
CA GLY A 111 -17.08 -27.94 -37.48
C GLY A 111 -15.71 -28.56 -37.20
N GLU A 112 -15.41 -28.84 -35.93
CA GLU A 112 -14.47 -29.92 -35.62
C GLU A 112 -15.25 -30.98 -34.83
N ASP A 113 -15.82 -31.90 -35.58
CA ASP A 113 -16.39 -33.16 -35.15
C ASP A 113 -15.36 -33.86 -34.25
N ALA A 114 -15.61 -33.79 -32.94
CA ALA A 114 -14.83 -34.52 -31.95
C ALA A 114 -14.75 -35.98 -32.39
N PRO A 115 -13.55 -36.53 -32.65
CA PRO A 115 -13.45 -37.95 -32.94
C PRO A 115 -13.84 -38.69 -31.66
N LEU A 116 -14.98 -39.39 -31.72
CA LEU A 116 -15.33 -40.41 -30.75
C LEU A 116 -14.25 -41.49 -30.81
N MET A 117 -13.32 -41.48 -29.86
CA MET A 117 -12.50 -42.64 -29.55
C MET A 117 -12.86 -43.12 -28.15
N THR A 118 -13.87 -43.99 -28.14
CA THR A 118 -14.00 -45.10 -27.21
C THR A 118 -12.70 -45.91 -27.24
N ASN A 119 -12.05 -46.10 -26.09
CA ASN A 119 -11.70 -47.43 -25.57
C ASN A 119 -11.08 -47.34 -24.18
N LEU A 120 -11.57 -48.27 -23.35
CA LEU A 120 -11.23 -48.51 -21.96
C LEU A 120 -9.90 -49.27 -21.80
N ASP A 121 -9.42 -49.25 -20.56
CA ASP A 121 -8.53 -50.21 -19.89
C ASP A 121 -7.03 -50.17 -20.22
N LYS A 122 -6.19 -49.84 -19.22
CA LYS A 122 -5.64 -50.84 -18.26
C LYS A 122 -4.43 -50.29 -17.46
N LYS A 123 -4.64 -50.21 -16.14
CA LYS A 123 -3.75 -50.55 -15.00
C LYS A 123 -2.24 -50.29 -15.12
N ASP A 124 -1.79 -49.43 -14.21
CA ASP A 124 -0.79 -49.70 -13.15
C ASP A 124 0.36 -50.68 -13.44
N GLU A 125 1.57 -50.18 -13.14
CA GLU A 125 2.71 -50.90 -12.56
C GLU A 125 3.70 -51.59 -13.53
N ILE A 126 4.92 -51.03 -13.59
CA ILE A 126 6.28 -51.65 -13.65
C ILE A 126 7.23 -50.43 -13.80
N LEU A 127 7.76 -49.84 -12.73
CA LEU A 127 8.87 -50.30 -11.88
C LEU A 127 10.24 -50.31 -12.61
N LYS A 128 11.03 -49.29 -12.27
CA LYS A 128 12.49 -49.28 -11.97
C LYS A 128 13.55 -49.22 -13.09
N ASP A 129 14.53 -48.36 -12.77
CA ASP A 129 15.96 -48.33 -13.13
C ASP A 129 16.28 -47.92 -14.60
N GLU A 130 17.14 -46.95 -14.93
CA GLU A 130 18.43 -46.52 -14.37
C GLU A 130 18.73 -45.02 -14.67
N MET A 131 19.51 -44.35 -13.80
CA MET A 131 20.32 -43.14 -14.09
C MET A 131 21.76 -43.54 -14.47
N PRO A 132 22.74 -42.65 -14.78
CA PRO A 132 22.78 -41.30 -15.40
C PRO A 132 23.85 -41.27 -16.54
N ILE A 133 24.30 -40.08 -16.98
CA ILE A 133 25.64 -39.64 -17.50
C ILE A 133 25.37 -38.48 -18.48
N GLU A 134 26.07 -37.36 -18.61
CA GLU A 134 27.12 -36.59 -17.92
C GLU A 134 27.40 -35.41 -18.89
N GLY A 135 27.85 -34.26 -18.38
CA GLY A 135 28.68 -33.32 -19.15
C GLY A 135 28.06 -32.50 -20.28
N ARG A 136 27.70 -31.24 -19.99
CA ARG A 136 27.94 -30.14 -20.95
C ARG A 136 28.63 -28.98 -20.25
N GLU A 137 29.91 -28.87 -20.57
CA GLU A 137 30.79 -27.75 -20.26
C GLU A 137 30.23 -26.42 -20.77
N ILE A 138 30.31 -25.40 -19.94
CA ILE A 138 30.16 -24.00 -20.34
C ILE A 138 31.50 -23.45 -20.81
N SER A 139 31.51 -23.01 -22.06
CA SER A 139 32.66 -22.45 -22.77
C SER A 139 32.97 -21.00 -22.34
N LYS A 140 34.16 -20.84 -21.72
CA LYS A 140 35.15 -19.75 -21.81
C LYS A 140 34.65 -18.34 -22.20
N SER A 141 34.66 -17.41 -21.24
CA SER A 141 34.70 -15.96 -21.51
C SER A 141 36.14 -15.43 -21.53
N ASN A 142 36.39 -14.59 -22.53
CA ASN A 142 37.68 -14.16 -23.02
C ASN A 142 38.29 -13.02 -22.18
N THR A 143 39.61 -13.07 -22.01
CA THR A 143 40.47 -12.05 -21.40
C THR A 143 40.54 -10.79 -22.29
N ARG A 144 40.42 -9.61 -21.70
CA ARG A 144 41.14 -8.41 -22.17
C ARG A 144 41.81 -7.72 -20.99
N ARG A 145 43.14 -7.86 -20.99
CA ARG A 145 44.12 -7.07 -20.25
C ARG A 145 44.07 -5.63 -20.76
N ALA A 146 43.88 -4.68 -19.88
CA ALA A 146 44.49 -3.36 -19.97
C ALA A 146 45.47 -3.26 -18.79
N ASP A 147 46.55 -2.51 -19.02
CA ASP A 147 47.75 -2.29 -18.18
C ASP A 147 48.97 -3.14 -18.57
#